data_AF-A0A847LYA1-F1
#
_entry.id   AF-A0A847LYA1-F1
#
_cell.length_a   1.000
_cell.length_b   1.000
_cell.length_c   1.000
_cell.angle_alpha   90.00
_cell.angle_beta   90.00
_cell.angle_gamma   90.00
#
_symmetry.space_group_name_H-M   'P 1'
#
loop_
_entity.id
_entity.type
_entity.pdbx_description
1 polymer ?
#
loop_
_entity_poly.entity_id
_entity_poly.type
_entity_poly.pdbx_seq_one_letter_code
_entity_poly.pdbx_strand_id
1 'polypeptide(L)'
;MGLYTSPHLFKINERIQLNGRAIKDSEFSRLVESYKGFIENIREKFVPTYFDVLTFPLMAYFIQKRCDFIVLEVRPGERLDSTNFCKPLFSIIISIGYDHTDILGKTLEK
;
A
#
# COMPACT_ATOMS: atom_id res chain seq x y z
N MET A 1 -5.85 11.06 10.34
CA MET A 1 -5.88 10.61 8.93
C MET A 1 -4.58 9.89 8.60
N GLY A 2 -4.68 8.66 8.11
CA GLY A 2 -3.56 7.92 7.53
C GLY A 2 -3.49 8.10 6.01
N LEU A 3 -2.29 8.12 5.44
CA LEU A 3 -2.06 8.21 4.00
C LEU A 3 -1.04 7.15 3.58
N TYR A 4 -1.42 6.31 2.61
CA TYR A 4 -0.54 5.34 1.95
C TYR A 4 -0.41 5.68 0.47
N THR A 5 0.81 5.97 0.00
CA THR A 5 1.11 6.42 -1.37
C THR A 5 2.35 5.76 -1.95
N SER A 6 2.50 5.76 -3.28
CA SER A 6 3.67 5.24 -3.97
C SER A 6 3.90 5.91 -5.34
N PRO A 7 5.14 5.95 -5.87
CA PRO A 7 6.38 5.58 -5.21
C PRO A 7 6.79 6.60 -4.13
N HIS A 8 7.88 6.31 -3.42
CA HIS A 8 8.59 7.32 -2.64
C HIS A 8 9.68 7.96 -3.50
N LEU A 9 10.08 9.19 -3.19
CA LEU A 9 11.14 9.90 -3.90
C LEU A 9 12.51 9.67 -3.25
N PHE A 10 12.62 9.81 -1.92
CA PHE A 10 13.89 9.71 -1.21
C PHE A 10 13.90 8.63 -0.13
N LYS A 11 12.84 8.52 0.66
CA LYS A 11 12.72 7.58 1.78
C LYS A 11 11.42 6.80 1.72
N ILE A 12 11.50 5.50 2.01
CA ILE A 12 10.33 4.61 2.05
C ILE A 12 9.22 5.10 2.98
N ASN A 13 9.59 5.81 4.03
CA ASN A 13 8.67 6.40 5.01
C ASN A 13 7.70 7.41 4.38
N GLU A 14 8.06 8.03 3.25
CA GLU A 14 7.16 8.94 2.52
C GLU A 14 5.87 8.25 2.10
N ARG A 15 5.92 6.93 1.88
CA ARG A 15 4.76 6.10 1.53
C ARG A 15 3.76 5.94 2.65
N ILE A 16 4.10 6.30 3.89
CA ILE A 16 3.21 6.16 5.03
C ILE A 16 3.25 7.42 5.89
N GLN A 17 2.12 8.11 5.96
CA GLN A 17 2.01 9.34 6.72
C GLN A 17 0.86 9.29 7.70
N LEU A 18 1.10 9.84 8.88
CA LEU A 18 0.08 10.12 9.88
C LEU A 18 -0.07 11.64 9.98
N ASN A 19 -1.27 12.14 9.65
CA ASN A 19 -1.57 13.57 9.66
C ASN A 19 -0.55 14.42 8.88
N GLY A 20 -0.19 13.97 7.66
CA GLY A 20 0.73 14.66 6.75
C GLY A 20 2.21 14.56 7.13
N ARG A 21 2.58 13.71 8.08
CA ARG A 21 3.97 13.48 8.48
C ARG A 21 4.36 12.03 8.23
N ALA A 22 5.43 11.83 7.48
CA ALA A 22 6.05 10.53 7.30
C ALA A 22 6.43 9.91 8.67
N ILE A 23 6.27 8.59 8.80
CA ILE A 23 6.64 7.90 10.04
C ILE A 23 8.16 7.94 10.24
N LYS A 24 8.62 7.77 11.48
CA LYS A 24 10.06 7.72 11.77
C LYS A 24 10.68 6.40 11.32
N ASP A 25 11.97 6.41 10.99
CA ASP A 25 12.73 5.21 10.60
C ASP A 25 12.61 4.11 11.66
N SER A 26 12.70 4.47 12.95
CA SER A 26 12.52 3.53 14.05
C SER A 26 11.11 2.94 14.16
N GLU A 27 10.07 3.70 13.80
CA GLU A 27 8.70 3.17 13.75
C GLU A 27 8.53 2.22 12.58
N PHE A 28 9.07 2.56 11.41
CA PHE A 28 9.05 1.70 10.23
C PHE A 28 9.79 0.38 10.48
N SER A 29 11.03 0.44 10.99
CA SER A 29 11.83 -0.76 11.28
C SER A 29 11.14 -1.67 12.29
N ARG A 30 10.60 -1.10 13.38
CA ARG A 30 9.87 -1.89 14.39
C ARG A 30 8.63 -2.56 13.79
N LEU A 31 7.92 -1.86 12.92
CA LEU A 31 6.72 -2.37 12.27
C LEU A 31 7.05 -3.57 11.37
N VAL A 32 8.04 -3.43 10.50
CA VAL A 32 8.48 -4.53 9.62
C VAL A 32 8.96 -5.73 10.43
N GLU A 33 9.77 -5.50 11.47
CA GLU A 33 10.29 -6.58 12.33
C GLU A 33 9.15 -7.31 13.05
N SER A 34 8.14 -6.59 13.52
CA SER A 34 6.99 -7.18 14.24
C SER A 34 6.18 -8.16 13.39
N TYR A 35 6.22 -8.01 12.06
CA TYR A 35 5.48 -8.85 11.12
C TYR A 35 6.37 -9.82 10.34
N LYS A 36 7.68 -9.78 10.55
CA LYS A 36 8.65 -10.64 9.86
C LYS A 36 8.31 -12.12 9.99
N GLY A 37 8.05 -12.61 11.20
CA GLY A 37 7.70 -14.03 11.41
C GLY A 37 6.41 -14.45 10.71
N PHE A 38 5.43 -13.55 10.60
CA PHE A 38 4.20 -13.80 9.84
C PHE A 38 4.47 -13.89 8.33
N ILE A 39 5.27 -12.96 7.80
CA ILE A 39 5.68 -12.95 6.39
C ILE A 39 6.49 -14.21 6.04
N GLU A 40 7.39 -14.64 6.93
CA GLU A 40 8.18 -15.87 6.76
C GLU A 40 7.28 -17.11 6.75
N ASN A 41 6.30 -17.21 7.63
CA ASN A 41 5.33 -18.31 7.64
C ASN A 41 4.49 -18.35 6.34
N ILE A 42 4.07 -17.19 5.85
CA ILE A 42 3.33 -17.09 4.59
C ILE A 42 4.17 -17.56 3.40
N ARG A 43 5.48 -17.30 3.41
CA ARG A 43 6.40 -17.65 2.33
C ARG A 43 6.40 -19.14 2.00
N GLU A 44 6.07 -19.99 2.96
CA GLU A 44 5.93 -21.44 2.77
C GLU A 44 4.72 -21.82 1.89
N LYS A 45 3.71 -20.94 1.78
CA LYS A 45 2.46 -21.16 1.04
C LYS A 45 2.42 -20.41 -0.28
N PHE A 46 2.91 -19.17 -0.31
CA PHE A 46 3.06 -18.38 -1.54
C PHE A 46 4.23 -17.41 -1.39
N VAL A 47 4.83 -17.00 -2.50
CA VAL A 47 5.92 -16.00 -2.47
C VAL A 47 5.30 -14.60 -2.54
N PRO A 48 5.30 -13.82 -1.45
CA PRO A 48 4.72 -12.48 -1.48
C PRO A 48 5.59 -11.53 -2.31
N THR A 49 4.95 -10.60 -3.00
CA THR A 49 5.65 -9.52 -3.70
C THR A 49 6.19 -8.50 -2.70
N TYR A 50 7.08 -7.62 -3.16
CA TYR A 50 7.53 -6.48 -2.37
C TYR A 50 6.36 -5.65 -1.80
N PHE A 51 5.31 -5.44 -2.60
CA PHE A 51 4.14 -4.67 -2.18
C PHE A 51 3.27 -5.39 -1.16
N ASP A 52 3.16 -6.72 -1.23
CA ASP A 52 2.42 -7.49 -0.22
C ASP A 52 3.11 -7.39 1.14
N VAL A 53 4.43 -7.56 1.14
CA VAL A 53 5.27 -7.47 2.34
C VAL A 53 5.23 -6.07 2.96
N LEU A 54 5.12 -5.04 2.13
CA LEU A 54 5.09 -3.65 2.59
C LEU A 54 3.68 -3.22 3.05
N THR A 55 2.64 -3.55 2.28
CA THR A 55 1.28 -3.05 2.52
C THR A 55 0.74 -3.59 3.85
N PHE A 56 0.94 -4.87 4.14
CA PHE A 56 0.34 -5.49 5.33
C PHE A 56 0.80 -4.86 6.67
N PRO A 57 2.11 -4.72 6.97
CA PRO A 57 2.57 -4.03 8.17
C PRO A 57 2.07 -2.58 8.23
N LEU A 58 2.10 -1.86 7.10
CA LEU A 58 1.69 -0.46 7.03
C LEU A 58 0.19 -0.25 7.32
N MET A 59 -0.66 -1.19 6.91
CA MET A 59 -2.08 -1.16 7.28
C MET A 59 -2.27 -1.38 8.77
N ALA A 60 -1.52 -2.32 9.36
CA ALA A 60 -1.57 -2.55 10.79
C ALA A 60 -1.15 -1.32 11.60
N TYR A 61 -0.21 -0.51 11.08
CA TYR A 61 0.17 0.76 11.70
C TYR A 61 -1.01 1.72 11.83
N PHE A 62 -1.82 1.90 10.78
CA PHE A 62 -2.97 2.81 10.85
C PHE A 62 -4.04 2.33 11.84
N ILE A 63 -4.25 1.01 11.93
CA ILE A 63 -5.14 0.40 12.92
C ILE A 63 -4.61 0.66 14.34
N GLN A 64 -3.32 0.43 14.59
CA GLN A 64 -2.69 0.69 15.89
C GLN A 64 -2.78 2.17 16.30
N LYS A 65 -2.65 3.08 15.33
CA LYS A 65 -2.80 4.53 15.56
C LYS A 65 -4.25 5.00 15.64
N ARG A 66 -5.23 4.09 15.47
CA ARG A 66 -6.67 4.39 15.50
C ARG A 66 -7.05 5.54 14.57
N CYS A 67 -6.59 5.47 13.32
CA CYS A 67 -6.95 6.48 12.32
C CYS A 67 -8.45 6.42 12.01
N ASP A 68 -9.13 7.57 12.05
CA ASP A 68 -10.55 7.66 11.67
C ASP A 68 -10.76 7.42 10.17
N PHE A 69 -9.81 7.88 9.36
CA PHE A 69 -9.79 7.74 7.91
C PHE A 69 -8.40 7.37 7.43
N ILE A 70 -8.35 6.53 6.39
CA ILE A 70 -7.14 6.12 5.70
C ILE A 70 -7.37 6.35 4.20
N VAL A 71 -6.45 7.08 3.56
CA VAL A 71 -6.41 7.22 2.11
C VAL A 71 -5.39 6.22 1.58
N LEU A 72 -5.84 5.35 0.68
CA LEU A 72 -5.03 4.32 0.04
C LEU A 72 -4.91 4.64 -1.44
N GLU A 73 -3.69 4.93 -1.90
CA GLU A 73 -3.38 4.96 -3.32
C GLU A 73 -3.27 3.53 -3.85
N VAL A 74 -4.08 3.23 -4.85
CA VAL A 74 -4.04 1.95 -5.58
C VAL A 74 -3.03 2.06 -6.70
N ARG A 75 -2.23 1.02 -6.93
CA ARG A 75 -1.32 1.02 -8.08
C ARG A 75 -2.10 0.97 -9.40
N PRO A 76 -1.57 1.55 -10.49
CA PRO A 76 -2.25 1.59 -11.77
C PRO A 76 -2.74 0.22 -12.25
N GLY A 77 -4.07 0.10 -12.34
CA GLY A 77 -4.80 -0.94 -13.08
C GLY A 77 -4.67 -2.39 -12.59
N GLU A 78 -4.15 -2.62 -11.39
CA GLU A 78 -4.14 -3.96 -10.80
C GLU A 78 -5.45 -4.21 -10.02
N ARG A 79 -6.43 -4.93 -10.61
CA ARG A 79 -7.62 -5.42 -9.88
C ARG A 79 -7.24 -6.24 -8.64
N LEU A 80 -6.08 -6.89 -8.71
CA LEU A 80 -5.50 -7.72 -7.66
C LEU A 80 -4.42 -6.98 -6.85
N ASP A 81 -4.41 -5.65 -6.88
CA ASP A 81 -3.47 -4.85 -6.11
C ASP A 81 -3.58 -5.16 -4.60
N SER A 82 -2.44 -5.17 -3.93
CA SER A 82 -2.34 -5.47 -2.49
C SER A 82 -3.15 -4.52 -1.60
N THR A 83 -3.60 -3.36 -2.10
CA THR A 83 -4.47 -2.43 -1.38
C THR A 83 -5.97 -2.73 -1.53
N ASN A 84 -6.37 -3.59 -2.47
CA ASN A 84 -7.76 -3.93 -2.77
C ASN A 84 -8.30 -5.05 -1.85
N PHE A 85 -8.03 -4.96 -0.55
CA PHE A 85 -8.47 -5.96 0.46
C PHE A 85 -9.63 -5.46 1.33
N CYS A 86 -9.99 -4.18 1.27
CA CYS A 86 -11.01 -3.58 2.12
C CYS A 86 -12.16 -2.98 1.31
N LYS A 87 -13.30 -2.76 1.96
CA LYS A 87 -14.43 -2.03 1.37
C LYS A 87 -14.26 -0.53 1.68
N PRO A 88 -13.94 0.32 0.68
CA PRO A 88 -13.78 1.74 0.93
C PRO A 88 -15.14 2.42 1.16
N LEU A 89 -15.12 3.56 1.85
CA LEU A 89 -16.30 4.43 1.97
C LEU A 89 -16.68 5.03 0.61
N PHE A 90 -15.66 5.38 -0.18
CA PHE A 90 -15.78 5.83 -1.56
C PHE A 90 -14.48 5.51 -2.30
N SER A 91 -14.57 5.33 -3.61
CA SER A 91 -13.43 5.15 -4.50
C SER A 91 -13.30 6.36 -5.41
N ILE A 92 -12.07 6.81 -5.63
CA ILE A 92 -11.78 7.93 -6.52
C ILE A 92 -10.97 7.39 -7.68
N ILE A 93 -11.46 7.61 -8.90
CA ILE A 93 -10.73 7.37 -10.14
C ILE A 93 -10.34 8.75 -10.67
N ILE A 94 -9.04 8.97 -10.82
CA ILE A 94 -8.50 10.22 -11.38
C ILE A 94 -8.52 10.17 -12.92
N SER A 95 -7.65 10.94 -13.58
CA SER A 95 -7.48 10.84 -15.03
C SER A 95 -6.99 9.46 -15.45
N ILE A 96 -7.62 8.88 -16.47
CA ILE A 96 -7.18 7.65 -17.14
C ILE A 96 -6.46 8.03 -18.43
N GLY A 97 -5.30 7.42 -18.66
CA GLY A 97 -4.50 7.61 -19.87
C GLY A 97 -3.75 6.32 -20.23
N TYR A 98 -3.00 6.37 -21.33
CA TYR A 98 -2.14 5.27 -21.73
C TYR A 98 -0.90 5.22 -20.84
N ASP A 99 -0.93 4.31 -19.87
CA ASP A 99 0.19 3.94 -19.02
C ASP A 99 0.11 2.45 -18.73
N HIS A 100 1.25 1.80 -18.49
CA HIS A 100 1.33 0.36 -18.22
C HIS A 100 0.54 -0.52 -19.22
N THR A 101 0.51 -0.16 -20.50
CA THR A 101 -0.32 -0.82 -21.54
C THR A 101 -0.02 -2.31 -21.73
N ASP A 102 1.18 -2.75 -21.34
CA ASP A 102 1.57 -4.16 -21.36
C ASP A 102 0.81 -5.00 -20.32
N ILE A 103 0.33 -4.35 -19.25
CA ILE A 103 -0.41 -4.98 -18.15
C ILE A 103 -1.91 -4.67 -18.29
N LEU A 104 -2.24 -3.43 -18.69
CA LEU A 104 -3.62 -2.90 -18.68
C LEU A 104 -4.34 -3.00 -20.02
N GLY A 105 -3.62 -3.39 -21.08
CA GLY A 105 -4.15 -3.44 -22.43
C GLY A 105 -3.82 -2.18 -23.24
N LYS A 106 -4.13 -2.24 -24.53
CA LYS A 106 -3.71 -1.22 -25.52
C LYS A 106 -4.80 -0.20 -25.85
N THR A 107 -5.97 -0.32 -25.24
CA THR A 107 -7.15 0.50 -25.50
C THR A 107 -7.65 1.14 -24.21
N LEU A 108 -8.22 2.34 -24.31
CA LEU A 108 -8.91 3.00 -23.18
C LEU A 108 -10.39 2.62 -23.09
N GLU A 109 -10.88 1.87 -24.07
CA GLU A 109 -12.25 1.37 -24.09
C GLU A 109 -12.43 0.18 -23.15
N LYS A 110 -13.66 0.05 -22.65
CA LYS A 110 -14.12 -1.05 -21.79
C LYS A 110 -14.10 -2.40 -22.50
#